data_AF-A0A940CXZ4-F1
#
_entry.id   AF-A0A940CXZ4-F1
#
_cell.length_a   1.000
_cell.length_b   1.000
_cell.length_c   1.000
_cell.angle_alpha   90.00
_cell.angle_beta   90.00
_cell.angle_gamma   90.00
#
_symmetry.space_group_name_H-M   'P 1'
#
loop_
_entity.id
_entity.type
_entity.pdbx_description
1 polymer ?
#
loop_
_entity_poly.entity_id
_entity_poly.type
_entity_poly.pdbx_seq_one_letter_code
_entity_poly.pdbx_strand_id
1 'polypeptide(L)'
;MIYDPEFLDRYHELKRKRSVIFNILKNINSINRNSYKILIKNLEGKLKEKLKKIDFTYFSMYTSNLLNGKGAIKKRLETFNELGISPNEIAEILFWANPKKFPFPSYQKSYTKEFIKSELKRLKNYNLDDFLQLYALDTYKKFKNNFLTDIIMEINSLKIYDFEKIRWINELIRELDPISKQKIKEEINVDRYIKKALFSKPVSEVILDGSNIIHWTIPPSVNNIEKVIYKLATLKKLYFPFYIVFDKNAKYQFSSSIFEYPNVYFFSPADKFIIDLAISKKAKIISKDKFRDWNIDTKKYLLDINI
;
A
#
# COMPACT_ATOMS: atom_id res chain seq x y z
N MET A 1 8.23 -22.54 -1.93
CA MET A 1 6.98 -22.90 -1.20
C MET A 1 7.13 -22.73 0.32
N ILE A 2 8.24 -23.14 0.96
CA ILE A 2 8.56 -22.79 2.38
C ILE A 2 9.67 -21.72 2.45
N TYR A 3 10.53 -21.66 1.42
CA TYR A 3 11.52 -20.59 1.21
C TYR A 3 10.98 -19.44 0.35
N ASP A 4 9.67 -19.41 0.15
CA ASP A 4 9.04 -18.26 -0.51
C ASP A 4 9.12 -17.07 0.47
N PRO A 5 9.73 -15.93 0.09
CA PRO A 5 9.79 -14.76 0.97
C PRO A 5 8.43 -14.35 1.53
N GLU A 6 7.34 -14.53 0.77
CA GLU A 6 5.98 -14.20 1.18
C GLU A 6 5.46 -15.14 2.28
N PHE A 7 5.82 -16.42 2.19
CA PHE A 7 5.56 -17.38 3.26
C PHE A 7 6.34 -17.00 4.52
N LEU A 8 7.61 -16.63 4.37
CA LEU A 8 8.47 -16.25 5.51
C LEU A 8 7.94 -15.02 6.20
N ASP A 9 7.53 -13.99 5.47
CA ASP A 9 6.93 -12.77 6.03
C ASP A 9 5.65 -13.05 6.80
N ARG A 10 4.72 -13.81 6.18
CA ARG A 10 3.49 -14.23 6.87
C ARG A 10 3.80 -15.05 8.11
N TYR A 11 4.77 -15.95 8.04
CA TYR A 11 5.20 -16.75 9.18
C TYR A 11 5.82 -15.89 10.30
N HIS A 12 6.62 -14.89 9.98
CA HIS A 12 7.19 -13.94 10.95
C HIS A 12 6.12 -13.05 11.58
N GLU A 13 5.13 -12.58 10.82
CA GLU A 13 3.96 -11.88 11.34
C GLU A 13 3.18 -12.76 12.33
N LEU A 14 2.87 -14.00 11.94
CA LEU A 14 2.17 -14.97 12.78
C LEU A 14 2.97 -15.32 14.04
N LYS A 15 4.30 -15.40 13.97
CA LYS A 15 5.17 -15.55 15.15
C LYS A 15 5.05 -14.37 16.11
N ARG A 16 5.05 -13.13 15.60
CA ARG A 16 4.86 -11.92 16.42
C ARG A 16 3.49 -11.92 17.10
N LYS A 17 2.42 -12.18 16.34
CA LYS A 17 1.04 -12.32 16.87
C LYS A 17 0.97 -13.38 17.96
N ARG A 18 1.52 -14.57 17.69
CA ARG A 18 1.58 -15.67 18.66
C ARG A 18 2.30 -15.24 19.92
N SER A 19 3.45 -14.58 19.83
CA SER A 19 4.21 -14.13 21.00
C SER A 19 3.37 -13.21 21.90
N VAL A 20 2.65 -12.27 21.30
CA VAL A 20 1.77 -11.35 22.03
C VAL A 20 0.62 -12.12 22.69
N ILE A 21 -0.09 -12.96 21.92
CA ILE A 21 -1.22 -13.74 22.43
C ILE A 21 -0.77 -14.69 23.54
N PHE A 22 0.32 -15.42 23.34
CA PHE A 22 0.86 -16.38 24.30
C PHE A 22 1.24 -15.70 25.63
N ASN A 23 1.85 -14.52 25.58
CA ASN A 23 2.17 -13.75 26.79
C ASN A 23 0.92 -13.34 27.58
N ILE A 24 -0.17 -12.99 26.88
CA ILE A 24 -1.47 -12.70 27.52
C ILE A 24 -2.07 -13.97 28.12
N LEU A 25 -2.08 -15.07 27.37
CA LEU A 25 -2.64 -16.35 27.81
C LEU A 25 -1.88 -16.95 29.01
N LYS A 26 -0.56 -16.75 29.09
CA LYS A 26 0.25 -17.17 30.25
C LYS A 26 -0.20 -16.48 31.55
N ASN A 27 -0.69 -15.24 31.43
CA ASN A 27 -1.18 -14.42 32.53
C ASN A 27 -2.71 -14.29 32.51
N ILE A 28 -3.43 -15.31 31.99
CA ILE A 28 -4.87 -15.21 31.76
C ILE A 28 -5.66 -14.91 33.04
N ASN A 29 -5.21 -15.43 34.20
CA ASN A 29 -5.88 -15.24 35.48
C ASN A 29 -5.78 -13.79 36.01
N SER A 30 -4.84 -12.99 35.50
CA SER A 30 -4.64 -11.59 35.86
C SER A 30 -4.86 -10.67 34.64
N ILE A 31 -5.68 -11.12 33.68
CA ILE A 31 -5.95 -10.34 32.47
C ILE A 31 -6.73 -9.08 32.83
N ASN A 32 -6.32 -7.95 32.25
CA ASN A 32 -7.03 -6.67 32.36
C ASN A 32 -7.65 -6.27 31.02
N ARG A 33 -8.49 -5.23 31.05
CA ARG A 33 -9.21 -4.73 29.87
C ARG A 33 -8.29 -4.38 28.69
N ASN A 34 -7.10 -3.84 28.96
CA ASN A 34 -6.14 -3.50 27.90
C ASN A 34 -5.55 -4.74 27.24
N SER A 35 -5.11 -5.71 28.05
CA SER A 35 -4.59 -6.99 27.57
C SER A 35 -5.65 -7.76 26.78
N TYR A 36 -6.91 -7.71 27.21
CA TYR A 36 -8.04 -8.30 26.49
C TYR A 36 -8.29 -7.63 25.13
N LYS A 37 -8.23 -6.29 25.05
CA LYS A 37 -8.31 -5.58 23.76
C LYS A 37 -7.14 -5.94 22.83
N ILE A 38 -5.93 -6.05 23.36
CA ILE A 38 -4.74 -6.44 22.59
C ILE A 38 -4.90 -7.88 22.08
N LEU A 39 -5.41 -8.80 22.90
CA LEU A 39 -5.73 -10.16 22.48
C LEU A 39 -6.69 -10.14 21.28
N ILE A 40 -7.84 -9.47 21.41
CA ILE A 40 -8.86 -9.37 20.35
C ILE A 40 -8.26 -8.84 19.04
N LYS A 41 -7.39 -7.82 19.11
CA LYS A 41 -6.74 -7.23 17.94
C LYS A 41 -5.82 -8.20 17.19
N ASN A 42 -5.23 -9.17 17.89
CA ASN A 42 -4.27 -10.12 17.31
C ASN A 42 -4.89 -11.44 16.83
N LEU A 43 -6.16 -11.71 17.16
CA LEU A 43 -6.90 -12.88 16.66
C LEU A 43 -7.22 -12.74 15.16
N GLU A 44 -7.22 -13.87 14.45
CA GLU A 44 -7.47 -13.95 13.00
C GLU A 44 -8.90 -14.42 12.70
N GLY A 45 -9.52 -15.19 13.61
CA GLY A 45 -10.82 -15.81 13.39
C GLY A 45 -12.04 -14.97 13.79
N LYS A 46 -13.23 -15.56 13.62
CA LYS A 46 -14.52 -14.97 14.05
C LYS A 46 -14.62 -14.74 15.56
N LEU A 47 -13.78 -15.43 16.35
CA LEU A 47 -13.71 -15.28 17.81
C LEU A 47 -13.54 -13.81 18.22
N LYS A 48 -12.77 -13.01 17.46
CA LYS A 48 -12.53 -11.59 17.76
C LYS A 48 -13.82 -10.77 17.89
N GLU A 49 -14.82 -11.03 17.05
CA GLU A 49 -16.07 -10.27 17.05
C GLU A 49 -16.98 -10.67 18.21
N LYS A 50 -16.94 -11.94 18.61
CA LYS A 50 -17.66 -12.45 19.79
C LYS A 50 -17.07 -11.88 21.07
N LEU A 51 -15.74 -11.90 21.19
CA LEU A 51 -15.04 -11.41 22.39
C LEU A 51 -15.25 -9.91 22.65
N LYS A 52 -15.51 -9.09 21.64
CA LYS A 52 -15.87 -7.66 21.84
C LYS A 52 -17.11 -7.46 22.72
N LYS A 53 -18.00 -8.46 22.78
CA LYS A 53 -19.27 -8.42 23.52
C LYS A 53 -19.22 -9.15 24.86
N ILE A 54 -18.12 -9.85 25.15
CA ILE A 54 -17.98 -10.71 26.33
C ILE A 54 -17.09 -10.01 27.35
N ASP A 55 -17.50 -10.06 28.62
CA ASP A 55 -16.71 -9.54 29.72
C ASP A 55 -15.39 -10.33 29.87
N PHE A 56 -14.29 -9.60 30.06
CA PHE A 56 -12.95 -10.19 30.11
C PHE A 56 -12.77 -11.13 31.32
N THR A 57 -13.56 -10.97 32.38
CA THR A 57 -13.54 -11.81 33.58
C THR A 57 -14.11 -13.20 33.28
N TYR A 58 -15.26 -13.27 32.60
CA TYR A 58 -15.82 -14.54 32.14
C TYR A 58 -14.88 -15.21 31.14
N PHE A 59 -14.36 -14.44 30.18
CA PHE A 59 -13.38 -14.99 29.23
C PHE A 59 -12.15 -15.56 29.95
N SER A 60 -11.62 -14.86 30.95
CA SER A 60 -10.47 -15.30 31.75
C SER A 60 -10.74 -16.65 32.41
N MET A 61 -11.85 -16.76 33.14
CA MET A 61 -12.21 -17.95 33.90
C MET A 61 -12.34 -19.18 32.98
N TYR A 62 -13.10 -19.04 31.90
CA TYR A 62 -13.32 -20.14 30.94
C TYR A 62 -12.03 -20.51 30.19
N THR A 63 -11.22 -19.52 29.83
CA THR A 63 -9.94 -19.76 29.14
C THR A 63 -8.91 -20.41 30.05
N SER A 64 -8.88 -20.04 31.34
CA SER A 64 -8.03 -20.70 32.34
C SER A 64 -8.38 -22.17 32.47
N ASN A 65 -9.68 -22.51 32.52
CA ASN A 65 -10.15 -23.90 32.48
C ASN A 65 -9.77 -24.60 31.16
N LEU A 66 -9.93 -23.95 30.01
CA LEU A 66 -9.55 -24.52 28.71
C LEU A 66 -8.06 -24.87 28.62
N LEU A 67 -7.18 -24.03 29.16
CA LEU A 67 -5.74 -24.22 29.08
C LEU A 67 -5.21 -25.18 30.17
N ASN A 68 -5.66 -25.00 31.42
CA ASN A 68 -5.07 -25.64 32.60
C ASN A 68 -6.02 -26.59 33.34
N GLY A 69 -7.30 -26.61 32.98
CA GLY A 69 -8.31 -27.44 33.63
C GLY A 69 -8.12 -28.94 33.42
N LYS A 70 -8.76 -29.73 34.26
CA LYS A 70 -8.77 -31.20 34.17
C LYS A 70 -9.87 -31.68 33.22
N GLY A 71 -9.71 -32.90 32.71
CA GLY A 71 -10.71 -33.56 31.86
C GLY A 71 -10.50 -33.37 30.35
N ALA A 72 -11.44 -33.92 29.57
CA ALA A 72 -11.35 -33.97 28.12
C ALA A 72 -11.43 -32.56 27.49
N ILE A 73 -10.51 -32.25 26.57
CA ILE A 73 -10.49 -30.97 25.84
C ILE A 73 -11.83 -30.67 25.17
N LYS A 74 -12.49 -31.67 24.58
CA LYS A 74 -13.81 -31.53 23.95
C LYS A 74 -14.83 -30.91 24.90
N LYS A 75 -14.95 -31.45 26.13
CA LYS A 75 -15.87 -30.91 27.15
C LYS A 75 -15.52 -29.48 27.53
N ARG A 76 -14.23 -29.16 27.66
CA ARG A 76 -13.75 -27.81 27.98
C ARG A 76 -13.96 -26.79 26.85
N LEU A 77 -13.99 -27.23 25.60
CA LEU A 77 -14.38 -26.39 24.48
C LEU A 77 -15.91 -26.16 24.48
N GLU A 78 -16.69 -27.18 24.82
CA GLU A 78 -18.16 -27.12 24.85
C GLU A 78 -18.71 -26.17 25.91
N THR A 79 -17.99 -25.94 27.03
CA THR A 79 -18.43 -24.96 28.05
C THR A 79 -18.55 -23.54 27.47
N PHE A 80 -17.80 -23.18 26.43
CA PHE A 80 -17.89 -21.86 25.81
C PHE A 80 -19.22 -21.60 25.07
N ASN A 81 -20.02 -22.64 24.83
CA ASN A 81 -21.38 -22.47 24.29
C ASN A 81 -22.24 -21.60 25.21
N GLU A 82 -22.01 -21.65 26.53
CA GLU A 82 -22.69 -20.81 27.52
C GLU A 82 -22.41 -19.31 27.30
N LEU A 83 -21.28 -18.98 26.68
CA LEU A 83 -20.89 -17.62 26.28
C LEU A 83 -21.26 -17.31 24.82
N GLY A 84 -21.99 -18.19 24.13
CA GLY A 84 -22.35 -18.05 22.72
C GLY A 84 -21.16 -18.15 21.76
N ILE A 85 -20.08 -18.81 22.18
CA ILE A 85 -18.89 -19.12 21.38
C ILE A 85 -18.86 -20.63 21.11
N SER A 86 -18.80 -21.02 19.84
CA SER A 86 -18.73 -22.43 19.47
C SER A 86 -17.35 -23.05 19.76
N PRO A 87 -17.27 -24.38 19.96
CA PRO A 87 -16.00 -25.11 20.11
C PRO A 87 -14.99 -24.83 19.00
N ASN A 88 -15.46 -24.67 17.76
CA ASN A 88 -14.62 -24.35 16.62
C ASN A 88 -14.00 -22.96 16.73
N GLU A 89 -14.74 -21.96 17.19
CA GLU A 89 -14.23 -20.59 17.31
C GLU A 89 -13.20 -20.50 18.43
N ILE A 90 -13.49 -21.06 19.62
CA ILE A 90 -12.57 -20.95 20.75
C ILE A 90 -11.30 -21.81 20.59
N ALA A 91 -11.32 -22.83 19.73
CA ALA A 91 -10.14 -23.63 19.40
C ALA A 91 -8.98 -22.80 18.80
N GLU A 92 -9.26 -21.59 18.29
CA GLU A 92 -8.22 -20.63 17.91
C GLU A 92 -7.27 -20.31 19.09
N ILE A 93 -7.79 -20.23 20.33
CA ILE A 93 -6.96 -20.01 21.53
C ILE A 93 -6.00 -21.18 21.76
N LEU A 94 -6.43 -22.42 21.53
CA LEU A 94 -5.56 -23.60 21.63
C LEU A 94 -4.42 -23.57 20.61
N PHE A 95 -4.73 -23.15 19.37
CA PHE A 95 -3.73 -22.97 18.32
C PHE A 95 -2.66 -21.95 18.74
N TRP A 96 -3.07 -20.76 19.20
CA TRP A 96 -2.10 -19.73 19.61
C TRP A 96 -1.29 -20.15 20.84
N ALA A 97 -1.92 -20.85 21.79
CA ALA A 97 -1.25 -21.38 22.98
C ALA A 97 -0.19 -22.43 22.60
N ASN A 98 -0.53 -23.37 21.71
CA ASN A 98 0.36 -24.47 21.35
C ASN A 98 0.15 -24.97 19.91
N PRO A 99 0.76 -24.30 18.91
CA PRO A 99 0.63 -24.68 17.50
C PRO A 99 1.39 -25.96 17.15
N LYS A 100 2.14 -26.57 18.07
CA LYS A 100 2.71 -27.91 17.86
C LYS A 100 1.66 -29.01 18.04
N LYS A 101 0.63 -28.77 18.84
CA LYS A 101 -0.41 -29.76 19.17
C LYS A 101 -1.75 -29.48 18.51
N PHE A 102 -2.09 -28.20 18.33
CA PHE A 102 -3.43 -27.79 17.94
C PHE A 102 -3.38 -27.02 16.62
N PRO A 103 -4.05 -27.51 15.56
CA PRO A 103 -4.19 -26.76 14.31
C PRO A 103 -5.14 -25.57 14.47
N PHE A 104 -5.01 -24.59 13.58
CA PHE A 104 -5.96 -23.49 13.47
C PHE A 104 -7.34 -24.07 13.08
N PRO A 105 -8.45 -23.61 13.69
CA PRO A 105 -9.77 -24.17 13.41
C PRO A 105 -10.25 -23.88 11.99
N SER A 106 -11.01 -24.83 11.43
CA SER A 106 -11.73 -24.66 10.17
C SER A 106 -13.17 -24.23 10.42
N TYR A 107 -13.71 -23.36 9.55
CA TYR A 107 -15.13 -23.02 9.57
C TYR A 107 -16.02 -24.11 8.96
N GLN A 108 -15.45 -24.99 8.15
CA GLN A 108 -16.20 -26.02 7.42
C GLN A 108 -16.20 -27.37 8.15
N LYS A 109 -15.21 -27.61 9.03
CA LYS A 109 -15.03 -28.89 9.71
C LYS A 109 -15.06 -28.69 11.21
N SER A 110 -15.83 -29.51 11.92
CA SER A 110 -15.86 -29.53 13.38
C SER A 110 -14.47 -29.83 13.96
N TYR A 111 -14.13 -29.18 15.07
CA TYR A 111 -12.84 -29.32 15.74
C TYR A 111 -12.77 -30.64 16.54
N THR A 112 -12.60 -31.75 15.83
CA THR A 112 -12.58 -33.11 16.39
C THR A 112 -11.19 -33.73 16.36
N LYS A 113 -11.04 -34.93 16.97
CA LYS A 113 -9.79 -35.70 16.89
C LYS A 113 -9.44 -36.07 15.45
N GLU A 114 -10.45 -36.35 14.62
CA GLU A 114 -10.31 -36.70 13.21
C GLU A 114 -9.77 -35.50 12.41
N PHE A 115 -10.28 -34.30 12.68
CA PHE A 115 -9.74 -33.06 12.10
C PHE A 115 -8.28 -32.84 12.48
N ILE A 116 -7.93 -32.97 13.76
CA ILE A 116 -6.53 -32.82 14.21
C ILE A 116 -5.63 -33.86 13.53
N LYS A 117 -6.08 -35.12 13.41
CA LYS A 117 -5.34 -36.17 12.69
C LYS A 117 -5.17 -35.84 11.20
N SER A 118 -6.18 -35.28 10.54
CA SER A 118 -6.07 -34.90 9.14
C SER A 118 -5.06 -33.76 8.95
N GLU A 119 -5.05 -32.77 9.84
CA GLU A 119 -4.08 -31.68 9.78
C GLU A 119 -2.65 -32.16 10.11
N LEU A 120 -2.48 -33.09 11.06
CA LEU A 120 -1.18 -33.73 11.32
C LEU A 120 -0.65 -34.44 10.07
N LYS A 121 -1.52 -35.11 9.30
CA LYS A 121 -1.15 -35.73 8.03
C LYS A 121 -0.69 -34.68 7.01
N ARG A 122 -1.40 -33.54 6.90
CA ARG A 122 -0.98 -32.42 6.05
C ARG A 122 0.39 -31.87 6.45
N LEU A 123 0.61 -31.63 7.74
CA LEU A 123 1.87 -31.13 8.28
C LEU A 123 3.05 -32.04 7.91
N LYS A 124 2.87 -33.36 8.03
CA LYS A 124 3.87 -34.35 7.58
C LYS A 124 4.08 -34.33 6.06
N ASN A 125 2.99 -34.29 5.28
CA ASN A 125 3.07 -34.28 3.81
C ASN A 125 3.83 -33.06 3.27
N TYR A 126 3.70 -31.91 3.92
CA TYR A 126 4.39 -30.67 3.54
C TYR A 126 5.75 -30.49 4.23
N ASN A 127 6.18 -31.45 5.06
CA ASN A 127 7.43 -31.39 5.82
C ASN A 127 7.59 -30.09 6.63
N LEU A 128 6.56 -29.72 7.40
CA LEU A 128 6.53 -28.53 8.25
C LEU A 128 6.72 -28.88 9.73
N ASP A 129 7.23 -27.94 10.53
CA ASP A 129 7.54 -28.20 11.95
C ASP A 129 6.32 -28.11 12.87
N ASP A 130 5.37 -27.22 12.56
CA ASP A 130 4.21 -26.93 13.38
C ASP A 130 3.00 -26.44 12.58
N PHE A 131 1.85 -26.34 13.23
CA PHE A 131 0.64 -25.84 12.59
C PHE A 131 0.68 -24.33 12.31
N LEU A 132 1.61 -23.58 12.92
CA LEU A 132 1.78 -22.15 12.61
C LEU A 132 2.34 -22.00 11.20
N GLN A 133 3.32 -22.83 10.82
CA GLN A 133 3.82 -22.92 9.44
C GLN A 133 2.73 -23.40 8.49
N LEU A 134 1.95 -24.43 8.87
CA LEU A 134 0.85 -24.91 8.01
C LEU A 134 -0.19 -23.81 7.76
N TYR A 135 -0.54 -23.03 8.79
CA TYR A 135 -1.46 -21.91 8.66
C TYR A 135 -0.87 -20.75 7.84
N ALA A 136 0.43 -20.48 7.96
CA ALA A 136 1.13 -19.52 7.10
C ALA A 136 1.04 -19.97 5.62
N LEU A 137 1.26 -21.26 5.34
CA LEU A 137 1.14 -21.84 4.01
C LEU A 137 -0.30 -21.74 3.46
N ASP A 138 -1.32 -21.89 4.30
CA ASP A 138 -2.71 -21.78 3.88
C ASP A 138 -3.16 -20.32 3.64
N THR A 139 -2.41 -19.33 4.16
CA THR A 139 -2.84 -17.91 4.16
C THR A 139 -1.93 -16.94 3.41
N TYR A 140 -0.68 -17.29 3.07
CA TYR A 140 0.28 -16.34 2.45
C TYR A 140 -0.23 -15.77 1.11
N LYS A 141 -0.94 -16.54 0.29
CA LYS A 141 -1.50 -16.03 -0.98
C LYS A 141 -2.58 -14.97 -0.78
N LYS A 142 -3.34 -15.03 0.31
CA LYS A 142 -4.32 -13.97 0.66
C LYS A 142 -3.62 -12.68 1.10
N PHE A 143 -2.41 -12.79 1.63
CA PHE A 143 -1.59 -11.65 2.04
C PHE A 143 -1.02 -10.88 0.83
N LYS A 144 -0.57 -11.60 -0.21
CA LYS A 144 -0.11 -11.01 -1.50
C LYS A 144 -1.16 -10.10 -2.15
N ASN A 145 -2.44 -10.47 -2.05
CA ASN A 145 -3.52 -9.66 -2.60
C ASN A 145 -3.75 -8.36 -1.84
N ASN A 146 -3.39 -8.23 -0.55
CA ASN A 146 -3.60 -6.96 0.15
C ASN A 146 -2.54 -5.93 -0.24
N PHE A 147 -1.25 -6.27 -0.19
CA PHE A 147 -0.18 -5.31 -0.48
C PHE A 147 -0.22 -4.76 -1.92
N LEU A 148 -0.35 -5.65 -2.93
CA LEU A 148 -0.43 -5.19 -4.32
C LEU A 148 -1.71 -4.41 -4.59
N THR A 149 -2.84 -4.80 -3.98
CA THR A 149 -4.09 -4.03 -4.11
C THR A 149 -3.97 -2.67 -3.45
N ASP A 150 -3.34 -2.57 -2.27
CA ASP A 150 -3.11 -1.31 -1.57
C ASP A 150 -2.24 -0.37 -2.43
N ILE A 151 -1.17 -0.88 -3.04
CA ILE A 151 -0.34 -0.10 -3.98
C ILE A 151 -1.15 0.35 -5.19
N ILE A 152 -1.96 -0.53 -5.79
CA ILE A 152 -2.76 -0.21 -6.98
C ILE A 152 -3.81 0.85 -6.63
N MET A 153 -4.48 0.72 -5.48
CA MET A 153 -5.41 1.73 -4.97
C MET A 153 -4.70 3.07 -4.75
N GLU A 154 -3.52 3.05 -4.14
CA GLU A 154 -2.72 4.23 -3.88
C GLU A 154 -2.30 4.91 -5.20
N ILE A 155 -1.86 4.14 -6.20
CA ILE A 155 -1.53 4.63 -7.55
C ILE A 155 -2.76 5.27 -8.20
N ASN A 156 -3.91 4.60 -8.16
CA ASN A 156 -5.14 5.08 -8.80
C ASN A 156 -5.69 6.36 -8.14
N SER A 157 -5.25 6.69 -6.92
CA SER A 157 -5.60 7.94 -6.24
C SER A 157 -4.72 9.13 -6.64
N LEU A 158 -3.59 8.90 -7.31
CA LEU A 158 -2.59 9.92 -7.59
C LEU A 158 -3.12 11.04 -8.49
N LYS A 159 -2.75 12.27 -8.14
CA LYS A 159 -2.91 13.44 -9.00
C LYS A 159 -1.62 13.70 -9.77
N ILE A 160 -1.75 14.40 -10.89
CA ILE A 160 -0.64 14.64 -11.83
C ILE A 160 0.49 15.49 -11.22
N TYR A 161 0.22 16.18 -10.12
CA TYR A 161 1.15 17.03 -9.38
C TYR A 161 1.69 16.38 -8.09
N ASP A 162 1.32 15.13 -7.75
CA ASP A 162 1.76 14.43 -6.53
C ASP A 162 3.20 13.87 -6.66
N PHE A 163 4.16 14.73 -7.02
CA PHE A 163 5.48 14.30 -7.48
C PHE A 163 6.28 13.47 -6.46
N GLU A 164 6.26 13.85 -5.18
CA GLU A 164 6.98 13.11 -4.13
C GLU A 164 6.39 11.72 -3.90
N LYS A 165 5.05 11.62 -3.92
CA LYS A 165 4.35 10.33 -3.81
C LYS A 165 4.63 9.45 -5.03
N ILE A 166 4.65 10.02 -6.23
CA ILE A 166 5.03 9.31 -7.46
C ILE A 166 6.48 8.80 -7.38
N ARG A 167 7.43 9.61 -6.87
CA ARG A 167 8.83 9.19 -6.68
C ARG A 167 8.93 8.00 -5.73
N TRP A 168 8.28 8.10 -4.57
CA TRP A 168 8.26 7.03 -3.58
C TRP A 168 7.67 5.73 -4.14
N ILE A 169 6.55 5.81 -4.87
CA ILE A 169 5.94 4.63 -5.49
C ILE A 169 6.84 4.06 -6.61
N ASN A 170 7.50 4.92 -7.41
CA ASN A 170 8.45 4.45 -8.42
C ASN A 170 9.59 3.64 -7.80
N GLU A 171 10.15 4.08 -6.67
CA GLU A 171 11.17 3.35 -5.92
C GLU A 171 10.64 2.00 -5.45
N LEU A 172 9.44 1.99 -4.84
CA LEU A 172 8.80 0.76 -4.40
C LEU A 172 8.59 -0.22 -5.57
N ILE A 173 8.07 0.25 -6.70
CA ILE A 173 7.83 -0.56 -7.90
C ILE A 173 9.13 -1.17 -8.41
N ARG A 174 10.27 -0.47 -8.34
CA ARG A 174 11.56 -1.00 -8.82
C ARG A 174 12.01 -2.25 -8.06
N GLU A 175 11.71 -2.34 -6.78
CA GLU A 175 12.05 -3.47 -5.92
C GLU A 175 11.14 -4.70 -6.12
N LEU A 176 10.00 -4.53 -6.80
CA LEU A 176 9.07 -5.62 -7.05
C LEU A 176 9.60 -6.63 -8.08
N ASP A 177 9.16 -7.88 -7.97
CA ASP A 177 9.40 -8.91 -8.98
C ASP A 177 8.67 -8.61 -10.31
N PRO A 178 9.11 -9.20 -11.43
CA PRO A 178 8.54 -8.93 -12.76
C PRO A 178 7.03 -9.21 -12.87
N ILE A 179 6.51 -10.22 -12.17
CA ILE A 179 5.08 -10.59 -12.24
C ILE A 179 4.24 -9.53 -11.54
N SER A 180 4.68 -9.08 -10.36
CA SER A 180 4.02 -8.00 -9.62
C SER A 180 4.04 -6.68 -10.37
N LYS A 181 5.16 -6.33 -11.02
CA LYS A 181 5.27 -5.15 -11.90
C LYS A 181 4.27 -5.20 -13.05
N GLN A 182 4.13 -6.36 -13.70
CA GLN A 182 3.19 -6.54 -14.81
C GLN A 182 1.74 -6.39 -14.33
N LYS A 183 1.39 -6.99 -13.19
CA LYS A 183 0.06 -6.87 -12.59
C LYS A 183 -0.32 -5.41 -12.32
N ILE A 184 0.57 -4.64 -11.67
CA ILE A 184 0.34 -3.20 -11.44
C ILE A 184 0.12 -2.48 -12.77
N LYS A 185 0.94 -2.76 -13.79
CA LYS A 185 0.84 -2.09 -15.09
C LYS A 185 -0.49 -2.34 -15.82
N GLU A 186 -1.10 -3.52 -15.61
CA GLU A 186 -2.38 -3.94 -16.18
C GLU A 186 -3.58 -3.34 -15.43
N GLU A 187 -3.49 -3.24 -14.09
CA GLU A 187 -4.63 -2.87 -13.24
C GLU A 187 -4.72 -1.35 -12.94
N ILE A 188 -3.64 -0.59 -13.12
CA ILE A 188 -3.68 0.86 -12.86
C ILE A 188 -4.43 1.62 -13.95
N ASN A 189 -5.26 2.56 -13.51
CA ASN A 189 -6.02 3.49 -14.35
C ASN A 189 -5.66 4.93 -13.95
N VAL A 190 -4.51 5.40 -14.44
CA VAL A 190 -3.96 6.73 -14.15
C VAL A 190 -3.58 7.45 -15.44
N ASP A 191 -3.36 8.76 -15.33
CA ASP A 191 -2.86 9.57 -16.44
C ASP A 191 -1.56 8.99 -17.04
N ARG A 192 -1.40 9.13 -18.35
CA ARG A 192 -0.26 8.57 -19.08
C ARG A 192 1.09 9.11 -18.59
N TYR A 193 1.11 10.38 -18.18
CA TYR A 193 2.30 11.01 -17.63
C TYR A 193 2.69 10.37 -16.29
N ILE A 194 1.71 10.15 -15.40
CA ILE A 194 1.91 9.42 -14.13
C ILE A 194 2.40 8.00 -14.42
N LYS A 195 1.72 7.27 -15.31
CA LYS A 195 2.13 5.91 -15.70
C LYS A 195 3.57 5.88 -16.18
N LYS A 196 3.99 6.81 -17.04
CA LYS A 196 5.37 6.86 -17.50
C LYS A 196 6.35 7.20 -16.38
N ALA A 197 6.00 8.12 -15.49
CA ALA A 197 6.80 8.46 -14.31
C ALA A 197 7.00 7.27 -13.36
N LEU A 198 5.98 6.42 -13.20
CA LEU A 198 6.04 5.22 -12.35
C LEU A 198 6.93 4.10 -12.90
N PHE A 199 7.19 4.04 -14.22
CA PHE A 199 7.91 2.92 -14.85
C PHE A 199 9.17 3.31 -15.62
N SER A 200 9.52 4.60 -15.68
CA SER A 200 10.69 5.08 -16.42
C SER A 200 11.63 5.88 -15.51
N LYS A 201 12.91 5.95 -15.88
CA LYS A 201 13.87 6.83 -15.22
C LYS A 201 13.79 8.25 -15.81
N PRO A 202 13.61 9.30 -15.00
CA PRO A 202 13.60 10.67 -15.50
C PRO A 202 14.99 11.07 -16.03
N VAL A 203 15.03 11.79 -17.14
CA VAL A 203 16.28 12.33 -17.70
C VAL A 203 16.56 13.77 -17.24
N SER A 204 15.51 14.53 -16.93
CA SER A 204 15.56 15.93 -16.54
C SER A 204 14.19 16.38 -16.03
N GLU A 205 14.15 17.42 -15.21
CA GLU A 205 12.92 18.17 -14.92
C GLU A 205 12.55 19.04 -16.13
N VAL A 206 11.32 19.55 -16.16
CA VAL A 206 10.84 20.44 -17.23
C VAL A 206 10.04 21.61 -16.68
N ILE A 207 10.21 22.77 -17.28
CA ILE A 207 9.51 24.02 -16.96
C ILE A 207 8.69 24.41 -18.18
N LEU A 208 7.41 24.63 -17.96
CA LEU A 208 6.45 25.05 -18.95
C LEU A 208 6.28 26.57 -18.82
N ASP A 209 6.58 27.29 -19.89
CA ASP A 209 6.23 28.70 -20.02
C ASP A 209 4.73 28.80 -20.27
N GLY A 210 3.98 28.87 -19.17
CA GLY A 210 2.53 28.72 -19.17
C GLY A 210 1.84 29.82 -19.97
N SER A 211 2.29 31.07 -19.81
CA SER A 211 1.74 32.20 -20.57
C SER A 211 1.99 32.00 -22.07
N ASN A 212 3.21 31.65 -22.47
CA ASN A 212 3.51 31.40 -23.88
C ASN A 212 2.69 30.23 -24.44
N ILE A 213 2.61 29.11 -23.72
CA ILE A 213 1.89 27.89 -24.15
C ILE A 213 0.40 28.14 -24.33
N ILE A 214 -0.25 28.92 -23.46
CA ILE A 214 -1.67 29.27 -23.61
C ILE A 214 -1.92 29.91 -24.98
N HIS A 215 -1.01 30.77 -25.44
CA HIS A 215 -1.10 31.49 -26.71
C HIS A 215 -0.62 30.70 -27.93
N TRP A 216 -0.37 29.39 -27.83
CA TRP A 216 0.03 28.56 -28.98
C TRP A 216 -1.07 28.36 -30.01
N THR A 217 -2.33 28.61 -29.63
CA THR A 217 -3.49 28.58 -30.50
C THR A 217 -4.18 29.94 -30.50
N ILE A 218 -4.96 30.20 -31.55
CA ILE A 218 -5.87 31.34 -31.63
C ILE A 218 -7.29 30.76 -31.78
N PRO A 219 -8.20 30.97 -30.81
CA PRO A 219 -8.01 31.73 -29.57
C PRO A 219 -7.07 31.03 -28.55
N PRO A 220 -6.49 31.80 -27.59
CA PRO A 220 -5.63 31.24 -26.54
C PRO A 220 -6.40 30.22 -25.67
N SER A 221 -5.74 29.16 -25.21
CA SER A 221 -6.39 28.08 -24.47
C SER A 221 -5.50 27.44 -23.41
N VAL A 222 -6.01 27.31 -22.18
CA VAL A 222 -5.33 26.59 -21.09
C VAL A 222 -5.17 25.09 -21.40
N ASN A 223 -6.04 24.53 -22.24
CA ASN A 223 -5.93 23.13 -22.70
C ASN A 223 -4.62 22.85 -23.45
N ASN A 224 -3.92 23.88 -23.96
CA ASN A 224 -2.60 23.69 -24.56
C ASN A 224 -1.58 23.15 -23.54
N ILE A 225 -1.71 23.49 -22.25
CA ILE A 225 -0.88 22.93 -21.19
C ILE A 225 -1.11 21.42 -21.04
N GLU A 226 -2.37 20.98 -21.05
CA GLU A 226 -2.71 19.56 -20.97
C GLU A 226 -2.16 18.78 -22.19
N LYS A 227 -2.26 19.37 -23.39
CA LYS A 227 -1.64 18.80 -24.60
C LYS A 227 -0.12 18.67 -24.48
N VAL A 228 0.56 19.66 -23.89
CA VAL A 228 2.00 19.59 -23.61
C VAL A 228 2.31 18.42 -22.67
N ILE A 229 1.58 18.29 -21.56
CA ILE A 229 1.81 17.23 -20.57
C ILE A 229 1.54 15.85 -21.19
N TYR A 230 0.46 15.73 -21.97
CA TYR A 230 0.18 14.52 -22.74
C TYR A 230 1.32 14.20 -23.71
N LYS A 231 1.83 15.20 -24.43
CA LYS A 231 2.95 15.02 -25.36
C LYS A 231 4.20 14.54 -24.63
N LEU A 232 4.54 15.13 -23.48
CA LEU A 232 5.65 14.69 -22.63
C LEU A 232 5.52 13.21 -22.24
N ALA A 233 4.29 12.73 -21.99
CA ALA A 233 4.02 11.32 -21.71
C ALA A 233 4.34 10.40 -22.91
N THR A 234 4.26 10.90 -24.15
CA THR A 234 4.52 10.08 -25.36
C THR A 234 5.98 10.06 -25.81
N LEU A 235 6.82 10.98 -25.32
CA LEU A 235 8.23 11.05 -25.74
C LEU A 235 9.01 9.79 -25.34
N LYS A 236 10.13 9.49 -26.03
CA LYS A 236 11.01 8.38 -25.62
C LYS A 236 11.66 8.65 -24.25
N LYS A 237 12.06 9.89 -23.99
CA LYS A 237 12.66 10.33 -22.73
C LYS A 237 11.56 10.77 -21.76
N LEU A 238 11.73 10.49 -20.47
CA LEU A 238 10.85 11.00 -19.40
C LEU A 238 11.42 12.32 -18.87
N TYR A 239 10.65 13.40 -19.04
CA TYR A 239 10.91 14.65 -18.35
C TYR A 239 9.98 14.72 -17.15
N PHE A 240 10.52 14.76 -15.92
CA PHE A 240 9.75 14.72 -14.69
C PHE A 240 10.61 15.20 -13.50
N PRO A 241 10.04 15.95 -12.54
CA PRO A 241 8.69 16.55 -12.56
C PRO A 241 8.57 17.70 -13.57
N PHE A 242 7.35 18.22 -13.73
CA PHE A 242 7.11 19.45 -14.47
C PHE A 242 6.77 20.61 -13.53
N TYR A 243 7.09 21.83 -13.94
CA TYR A 243 6.72 23.07 -13.29
C TYR A 243 6.07 23.98 -14.32
N ILE A 244 5.17 24.87 -13.91
CA ILE A 244 4.55 25.84 -14.82
C ILE A 244 4.76 27.23 -14.26
N VAL A 245 5.21 28.14 -15.10
CA VAL A 245 5.35 29.55 -14.73
C VAL A 245 4.45 30.38 -15.63
N PHE A 246 3.57 31.16 -15.03
CA PHE A 246 2.75 32.14 -15.71
C PHE A 246 3.22 33.55 -15.37
N ASP A 247 2.99 34.47 -16.30
CA ASP A 247 2.97 35.89 -15.95
C ASP A 247 1.90 36.16 -14.88
N LYS A 248 2.20 37.06 -13.95
CA LYS A 248 1.33 37.40 -12.81
C LYS A 248 -0.09 37.80 -13.23
N ASN A 249 -0.27 38.31 -14.45
CA ASN A 249 -1.56 38.75 -14.97
C ASN A 249 -2.44 37.60 -15.51
N ALA A 250 -1.88 36.42 -15.80
CA ALA A 250 -2.60 35.32 -16.45
C ALA A 250 -3.85 34.87 -15.67
N LYS A 251 -3.79 34.93 -14.33
CA LYS A 251 -4.91 34.55 -13.43
C LYS A 251 -6.16 35.46 -13.55
N TYR A 252 -6.01 36.65 -14.12
CA TYR A 252 -7.13 37.56 -14.35
C TYR A 252 -7.74 37.41 -15.76
N GLN A 253 -7.02 36.74 -16.66
CA GLN A 253 -7.40 36.57 -18.07
C GLN A 253 -8.00 35.19 -18.35
N PHE A 254 -7.59 34.19 -17.58
CA PHE A 254 -7.98 32.79 -17.78
C PHE A 254 -8.43 32.17 -16.46
N SER A 255 -9.24 31.11 -16.54
CA SER A 255 -9.68 30.32 -15.39
C SER A 255 -9.45 28.84 -15.68
N SER A 256 -8.76 28.16 -14.76
CA SER A 256 -8.50 26.72 -14.83
C SER A 256 -8.04 26.18 -13.47
N SER A 257 -8.40 24.94 -13.17
CA SER A 257 -7.93 24.21 -11.98
C SER A 257 -6.41 23.98 -12.00
N ILE A 258 -5.74 24.04 -13.15
CA ILE A 258 -4.28 23.95 -13.24
C ILE A 258 -3.62 25.03 -12.39
N PHE A 259 -4.22 26.22 -12.27
CA PHE A 259 -3.65 27.33 -11.51
C PHE A 259 -3.54 27.06 -9.99
N GLU A 260 -4.24 26.04 -9.50
CA GLU A 260 -4.21 25.62 -8.10
C GLU A 260 -3.12 24.57 -7.81
N TYR A 261 -2.40 24.10 -8.83
CA TYR A 261 -1.39 23.06 -8.63
C TYR A 261 -0.19 23.60 -7.83
N PRO A 262 0.38 22.82 -6.89
CA PRO A 262 1.48 23.29 -6.03
C PRO A 262 2.77 23.69 -6.78
N ASN A 263 2.94 23.17 -7.99
CA ASN A 263 4.09 23.37 -8.86
C ASN A 263 3.86 24.45 -9.94
N VAL A 264 2.84 25.29 -9.74
CA VAL A 264 2.50 26.42 -10.61
C VAL A 264 2.87 27.73 -9.93
N TYR A 265 3.59 28.59 -10.65
CA TYR A 265 4.09 29.86 -10.16
C TYR A 265 3.56 31.02 -10.99
N PHE A 266 3.25 32.14 -10.32
CA PHE A 266 2.88 33.39 -10.96
C PHE A 266 3.94 34.44 -10.64
N PHE A 267 4.66 34.92 -11.66
CA PHE A 267 5.77 35.84 -11.48
C PHE A 267 5.78 36.92 -12.58
N SER A 268 6.38 38.07 -12.31
CA SER A 268 6.59 39.10 -13.33
C SER A 268 7.92 39.83 -13.07
N PRO A 269 8.85 39.89 -14.05
CA PRO A 269 8.77 39.26 -15.37
C PRO A 269 8.93 37.73 -15.30
N ALA A 270 8.01 36.99 -15.92
CA ALA A 270 7.99 35.53 -15.88
C ALA A 270 9.27 34.90 -16.44
N ASP A 271 9.79 35.44 -17.55
CA ASP A 271 10.97 34.96 -18.27
C ASP A 271 12.20 34.80 -17.36
N LYS A 272 12.46 35.80 -16.52
CA LYS A 272 13.58 35.78 -15.57
C LYS A 272 13.48 34.55 -14.65
N PHE A 273 12.29 34.36 -14.09
CA PHE A 273 12.03 33.28 -13.15
C PHE A 273 12.10 31.92 -13.83
N ILE A 274 11.60 31.79 -15.06
CA ILE A 274 11.71 30.57 -15.88
C ILE A 274 13.18 30.19 -16.06
N ILE A 275 14.03 31.15 -16.43
CA ILE A 275 15.46 30.91 -16.69
C ILE A 275 16.19 30.55 -15.38
N ASP A 276 15.99 31.32 -14.31
CA ASP A 276 16.61 31.06 -13.00
C ASP A 276 16.21 29.67 -12.46
N LEU A 277 14.93 29.30 -12.61
CA LEU A 277 14.42 27.99 -12.22
C LEU A 277 15.02 26.87 -13.09
N ALA A 278 15.19 27.09 -14.40
CA ALA A 278 15.79 26.12 -15.30
C ALA A 278 17.25 25.85 -14.97
N ILE A 279 18.02 26.90 -14.67
CA ILE A 279 19.43 26.80 -14.30
C ILE A 279 19.58 26.05 -12.98
N SER A 280 18.85 26.48 -11.93
CA SER A 280 18.94 25.89 -10.59
C SER A 280 18.59 24.40 -10.57
N LYS A 281 17.58 24.01 -11.35
CA LYS A 281 17.11 22.61 -11.45
C LYS A 281 17.79 21.79 -12.54
N LYS A 282 18.64 22.42 -13.36
CA LYS A 282 19.16 21.84 -14.61
C LYS A 282 18.02 21.30 -15.50
N ALA A 283 16.89 21.99 -15.49
CA ALA A 283 15.66 21.58 -16.16
C ALA A 283 15.64 22.01 -17.63
N LYS A 284 14.75 21.40 -18.41
CA LYS A 284 14.43 21.86 -19.76
C LYS A 284 13.27 22.86 -19.75
N ILE A 285 13.24 23.79 -20.70
CA ILE A 285 12.19 24.78 -20.86
C ILE A 285 11.38 24.46 -22.11
N ILE A 286 10.06 24.48 -22.00
CA ILE A 286 9.14 24.43 -23.14
C ILE A 286 8.54 25.82 -23.30
N SER A 287 8.94 26.50 -24.36
CA SER A 287 8.40 27.78 -24.83
C SER A 287 8.66 27.90 -26.32
N LYS A 288 7.82 28.67 -27.04
CA LYS A 288 8.15 29.16 -28.38
C LYS A 288 9.00 30.43 -28.33
N ASP A 289 9.10 31.07 -27.16
CA ASP A 289 10.03 32.17 -26.95
C ASP A 289 11.47 31.66 -26.86
N LYS A 290 12.39 32.42 -27.44
CA LYS A 290 13.83 32.15 -27.43
C LYS A 290 14.55 32.93 -26.31
N PHE A 291 13.85 33.78 -25.56
CA PHE A 291 14.39 34.56 -24.45
C PHE A 291 15.62 35.40 -24.86
N ARG A 292 15.57 36.04 -26.04
CA ARG A 292 16.74 36.69 -26.66
C ARG A 292 17.31 37.85 -25.83
N ASP A 293 16.46 38.48 -25.02
CA ASP A 293 16.83 39.62 -24.18
C ASP A 293 17.64 39.22 -22.94
N TRP A 294 17.75 37.91 -22.68
CA TRP A 294 18.49 37.36 -21.56
C TRP A 294 19.84 36.83 -22.07
N ASN A 295 20.95 37.48 -21.67
CA ASN A 295 22.34 37.18 -22.05
C ASN A 295 22.85 35.82 -21.50
N ILE A 296 22.12 34.74 -21.77
CA ILE A 296 22.40 33.39 -21.31
C ILE A 296 22.23 32.47 -22.53
N ASP A 297 23.06 31.44 -22.66
CA ASP A 297 22.85 30.40 -23.67
C ASP A 297 21.62 29.54 -23.30
N THR A 298 20.44 30.08 -23.57
CA THR A 298 19.13 29.48 -23.26
C THR A 298 18.81 28.31 -24.18
N LYS A 299 19.45 28.24 -25.35
CA LYS A 299 19.26 27.16 -26.33
C LYS A 299 19.52 25.77 -25.75
N LYS A 300 20.48 25.65 -24.83
CA LYS A 300 20.78 24.36 -24.18
C LYS A 300 19.68 23.91 -23.21
N TYR A 301 18.82 24.81 -22.76
CA TYR A 301 17.69 24.51 -21.87
C TYR A 301 16.38 24.30 -22.64
N LEU A 302 16.23 24.86 -23.84
CA LEU A 302 15.02 24.67 -24.64
C LEU A 302 14.80 23.18 -25.01
N LEU A 303 13.54 22.78 -24.98
CA LEU A 303 13.04 21.49 -25.43
C LEU A 303 11.93 21.70 -26.45
N ASP A 304 12.27 21.48 -27.72
CA ASP A 304 11.30 21.54 -28.79
C ASP A 304 10.36 20.33 -28.72
N ILE A 305 9.06 20.62 -28.66
CA ILE A 305 8.01 19.62 -28.75
C ILE A 305 7.03 19.99 -29.86
N ASN A 306 6.83 19.08 -30.80
CA ASN A 306 5.81 19.23 -31.84
C ASN A 306 4.48 18.74 -31.26
N ILE A 307 3.56 19.68 -31.03
CA ILE A 307 2.19 19.42 -30.56
C ILE A 307 1.23 19.37 -31.74
#